data_AF-A0AAE3IU75-F1
#
_entry.id   AF-A0AAE3IU75-F1
#
_cell.length_a   1.000
_cell.length_b   1.000
_cell.length_c   1.000
_cell.angle_alpha   90.00
_cell.angle_beta   90.00
_cell.angle_gamma   90.00
#
_symmetry.space_group_name_H-M   'P 1'
#
loop_
_entity.id
_entity.type
_entity.pdbx_description
1 polymer ?
#
loop_
_entity_poly.entity_id
_entity_poly.type
_entity_poly.pdbx_seq_one_letter_code
_entity_poly.pdbx_strand_id
1 'polypeptide(L)'
;MEKELQSLRNSMDSTTHKGIHFSEIQKRKIRTALYQEELKGYRRLNPSIYLLTTFAVAIIVFLIYIDIFGGPIQQGAAPTIESTWQVRHGYEHDGKMLLEVFPDPTLSAGKPYGYLFHFTEPFVAYDGKTMEIYATQKETGDRIHVLPAEKITEPSVGYDSLEQFVATFEIPKSGIWKLMIYFDKEFYGDVVLFVDEASKQ
;
A
#
# COMPACT_ATOMS: atom_id res chain seq x y z
N MET A 1 -97.39 -34.42 -37.70
CA MET A 1 -96.91 -33.68 -36.50
C MET A 1 -95.64 -34.29 -35.92
N GLU A 2 -95.55 -35.62 -35.77
CA GLU A 2 -94.41 -36.29 -35.14
C GLU A 2 -93.07 -36.16 -35.91
N LYS A 3 -93.10 -36.22 -37.26
CA LYS A 3 -91.90 -36.04 -38.09
C LYS A 3 -91.28 -34.64 -37.99
N GLU A 4 -92.11 -33.60 -37.84
CA GLU A 4 -91.62 -32.22 -37.70
C GLU A 4 -90.99 -31.98 -36.33
N LEU A 5 -91.57 -32.57 -35.27
CA LEU A 5 -90.99 -32.55 -33.93
C LEU A 5 -89.64 -33.28 -33.88
N GLN A 6 -89.49 -34.35 -34.64
CA GLN A 6 -88.22 -35.08 -34.72
C GLN A 6 -87.15 -34.32 -35.50
N SER A 7 -87.54 -33.60 -36.57
CA SER A 7 -86.65 -32.69 -37.28
C SER A 7 -86.16 -31.57 -36.37
N LEU A 8 -87.06 -30.96 -35.58
CA LEU A 8 -86.73 -29.90 -34.63
C LEU A 8 -85.80 -30.37 -33.51
N ARG A 9 -86.00 -31.58 -32.98
CA ARG A 9 -85.07 -32.16 -31.98
C ARG A 9 -83.68 -32.38 -32.56
N ASN A 10 -83.59 -32.87 -33.79
CA ASN A 10 -82.30 -33.13 -34.43
C ASN A 10 -81.54 -31.85 -34.78
N SER A 11 -82.23 -30.77 -35.15
CA SER A 11 -81.59 -29.47 -35.36
C SER A 11 -81.23 -28.76 -34.06
N MET A 12 -81.99 -28.97 -32.98
CA MET A 12 -81.64 -28.44 -31.65
C MET A 12 -80.39 -29.10 -31.05
N ASP A 13 -80.14 -30.38 -31.35
CA ASP A 13 -78.90 -31.06 -30.95
C ASP A 13 -77.69 -30.76 -31.87
N SER A 14 -77.92 -30.21 -33.08
CA SER A 14 -76.84 -29.87 -34.03
C SER A 14 -76.38 -28.42 -33.96
N THR A 15 -77.14 -27.54 -33.30
CA THR A 15 -76.76 -26.13 -33.13
C THR A 15 -76.51 -25.79 -31.66
N THR A 16 -75.22 -25.57 -31.38
CA THR A 16 -74.69 -24.75 -30.27
C THR A 16 -74.39 -25.50 -28.96
N HIS A 17 -73.15 -25.98 -28.86
CA HIS A 17 -72.41 -26.33 -27.63
C HIS A 17 -72.80 -27.63 -26.87
N LYS A 18 -72.45 -28.79 -27.46
CA LYS A 18 -72.09 -30.00 -26.71
C LYS A 18 -70.66 -30.42 -27.05
N GLY A 19 -69.70 -29.65 -26.54
CA GLY A 19 -68.29 -29.99 -26.56
C GLY A 19 -67.74 -29.89 -25.14
N ILE A 20 -66.82 -30.76 -24.76
CA ILE A 20 -66.10 -30.68 -23.49
C ILE A 20 -65.46 -29.28 -23.44
N HIS A 21 -66.08 -28.38 -22.68
CA HIS A 21 -65.61 -27.01 -22.58
C HIS A 21 -64.26 -27.03 -21.87
N PHE A 22 -63.26 -26.61 -22.64
CA PHE A 22 -61.84 -26.63 -22.34
C PHE A 22 -61.20 -28.02 -22.31
N SER A 23 -60.29 -28.27 -23.26
CA SER A 23 -59.35 -29.38 -23.12
C SER A 23 -58.49 -29.18 -21.85
N GLU A 24 -57.95 -30.24 -21.28
CA GLU A 24 -57.04 -30.11 -20.13
C GLU A 24 -55.85 -29.18 -20.42
N ILE A 25 -55.43 -29.10 -21.69
CA ILE A 25 -54.41 -28.14 -22.14
C ILE A 25 -54.92 -26.69 -22.00
N GLN A 26 -56.15 -26.41 -22.40
CA GLN A 26 -56.75 -25.09 -22.27
C GLN A 26 -56.99 -24.72 -20.80
N LYS A 27 -57.47 -25.66 -19.98
CA LYS A 27 -57.62 -25.44 -18.52
C LYS A 27 -56.28 -25.15 -17.85
N ARG A 28 -55.22 -25.87 -18.25
CA ARG A 28 -53.86 -25.64 -17.75
C ARG A 28 -53.37 -24.24 -18.14
N LYS A 29 -53.58 -23.83 -19.40
CA LYS A 29 -53.23 -22.47 -19.86
C LYS A 29 -53.97 -21.38 -19.09
N ILE A 30 -55.27 -21.55 -18.83
CA ILE A 30 -56.07 -20.59 -18.05
C ILE A 30 -55.56 -20.51 -16.61
N ARG A 31 -55.28 -21.66 -15.97
CA ARG A 31 -54.73 -21.68 -14.61
C ARG A 31 -53.37 -20.99 -14.54
N THR A 32 -52.47 -21.25 -15.50
CA THR A 32 -51.17 -20.59 -15.56
C THR A 32 -51.31 -19.08 -15.80
N ALA A 33 -52.26 -18.65 -16.64
CA ALA A 33 -52.49 -17.23 -16.90
C ALA A 33 -53.02 -16.48 -15.67
N LEU A 34 -53.93 -17.08 -14.89
CA LEU A 34 -54.45 -16.50 -13.65
C LEU A 34 -53.34 -16.31 -12.60
N TYR A 35 -52.46 -17.30 -12.43
CA TYR A 35 -51.29 -17.16 -11.53
C TYR A 35 -50.25 -16.14 -12.06
N GLN A 36 -50.22 -15.89 -13.37
CA GLN A 36 -49.26 -14.97 -13.98
C GLN A 36 -49.69 -13.50 -13.91
N GLU A 37 -50.98 -13.21 -13.72
CA GLU A 37 -51.46 -11.84 -13.48
C GLU A 37 -51.16 -11.34 -12.06
N GLU A 38 -51.24 -12.19 -11.02
CA GLU A 38 -50.87 -11.79 -9.66
C GLU A 38 -49.37 -11.44 -9.50
N LEU A 39 -48.52 -11.86 -10.43
CA LEU A 39 -47.07 -11.63 -10.38
C LEU A 39 -46.58 -10.42 -11.21
N LYS A 40 -47.48 -9.69 -11.89
CA LYS A 40 -47.14 -8.47 -12.66
C LYS A 40 -47.23 -7.19 -11.81
N GLY A 41 -46.75 -7.26 -10.58
CA GLY A 41 -46.87 -6.20 -9.59
C GLY A 41 -45.57 -5.65 -9.02
N TYR A 42 -44.38 -5.95 -9.55
CA TYR A 42 -43.15 -5.26 -9.11
C TYR A 42 -42.19 -5.06 -10.29
N ARG A 43 -41.97 -3.78 -10.63
CA ARG A 43 -40.89 -3.32 -11.50
C ARG A 43 -39.59 -3.87 -10.91
N ARG A 44 -38.91 -4.80 -11.61
CA ARG A 44 -37.62 -5.35 -11.16
C ARG A 44 -36.61 -4.21 -11.09
N LEU A 45 -36.40 -3.67 -9.88
CA LEU A 45 -35.28 -2.79 -9.59
C LEU A 45 -34.02 -3.67 -9.61
N ASN A 46 -33.09 -3.35 -10.50
CA ASN A 46 -31.85 -4.11 -10.65
C ASN A 46 -31.06 -4.05 -9.32
N PRO A 47 -30.75 -5.18 -8.68
CA PRO A 47 -30.04 -5.18 -7.39
C PRO A 47 -28.61 -4.60 -7.51
N SER A 48 -28.08 -4.51 -8.73
CA SER A 48 -26.81 -3.84 -9.03
C SER A 48 -26.82 -2.34 -8.72
N ILE A 49 -27.99 -1.67 -8.81
CA ILE A 49 -28.11 -0.24 -8.51
C ILE A 49 -27.86 0.00 -7.03
N TYR A 50 -28.43 -0.85 -6.16
CA TYR A 50 -28.22 -0.74 -4.72
C TYR A 50 -26.77 -1.05 -4.31
N LEU A 51 -26.13 -2.03 -4.94
CA LEU A 51 -24.72 -2.36 -4.70
C LEU A 51 -23.74 -1.25 -5.14
N LEU A 52 -24.02 -0.56 -6.24
CA LEU A 52 -23.21 0.58 -6.69
C LEU A 52 -23.37 1.80 -5.77
N THR A 53 -24.59 2.06 -5.30
CA THR A 53 -24.84 3.20 -4.41
C THR A 53 -24.22 3.03 -3.03
N THR A 54 -24.23 1.82 -2.46
CA THR A 54 -23.60 1.57 -1.15
C THR A 54 -22.08 1.72 -1.21
N PHE A 55 -21.45 1.29 -2.31
CA PHE A 55 -20.01 1.47 -2.51
C PHE A 55 -19.63 2.95 -2.61
N ALA A 56 -20.41 3.75 -3.35
CA ALA A 56 -20.16 5.18 -3.48
C ALA A 56 -20.26 5.91 -2.13
N VAL A 57 -21.28 5.58 -1.33
CA VAL A 57 -21.46 6.16 0.01
C VAL A 57 -20.31 5.76 0.95
N ALA A 58 -19.88 4.50 0.92
CA ALA A 58 -18.77 4.03 1.73
C ALA A 58 -17.44 4.75 1.40
N ILE A 59 -17.17 4.99 0.11
CA ILE A 59 -15.98 5.75 -0.32
C ILE A 59 -16.04 7.19 0.20
N ILE A 60 -17.19 7.85 0.10
CA ILE A 60 -17.33 9.24 0.59
C ILE A 60 -17.12 9.31 2.10
N VAL A 61 -17.71 8.38 2.86
CA VAL A 61 -17.52 8.31 4.33
C VAL A 61 -16.06 8.02 4.68
N PHE A 62 -15.39 7.15 3.93
CA PHE A 62 -13.97 6.85 4.12
C PHE A 62 -13.07 8.06 3.83
N LEU A 63 -13.35 8.82 2.77
CA LEU A 63 -12.63 10.06 2.45
C LEU A 63 -12.82 11.13 3.54
N ILE A 64 -14.03 11.29 4.05
CA ILE A 64 -14.32 12.20 5.17
C ILE A 64 -13.63 11.74 6.47
N TYR A 65 -13.57 10.42 6.70
CA TYR A 65 -12.86 9.88 7.86
C TYR A 65 -11.35 10.15 7.80
N ILE A 66 -10.74 10.02 6.61
CA ILE A 66 -9.33 10.42 6.41
C ILE A 66 -9.13 11.89 6.73
N ASP A 67 -10.03 12.78 6.31
CA ASP A 67 -9.86 14.23 6.47
C ASP A 67 -10.06 14.71 7.93
N ILE A 68 -10.90 14.02 8.71
CA ILE A 68 -11.23 14.39 10.09
C ILE A 68 -10.33 13.69 11.12
N PHE A 69 -10.01 12.40 10.92
CA PHE A 69 -9.23 11.58 11.87
C PHE A 69 -7.82 11.24 11.40
N GLY A 70 -7.55 11.30 10.09
CA GLY A 70 -6.18 11.41 9.61
C GLY A 70 -5.73 12.84 9.87
N GLY A 71 -5.00 13.06 10.96
CA GLY A 71 -4.37 14.36 11.24
C GLY A 71 -3.66 14.90 9.99
N PRO A 72 -3.38 16.21 9.93
CA PRO A 72 -2.94 16.87 8.70
C PRO A 72 -1.87 16.02 8.03
N ILE A 73 -2.20 15.47 6.86
CA ILE A 73 -1.19 14.94 5.96
C ILE A 73 -0.37 16.18 5.65
N GLN A 74 0.72 16.35 6.39
CA GLN A 74 1.78 17.22 5.97
C GLN A 74 2.10 16.69 4.59
N GLN A 75 1.69 17.44 3.58
CA GLN A 75 2.31 17.41 2.27
C GLN A 75 3.74 17.90 2.50
N GLY A 76 4.55 17.07 3.16
CA GLY A 76 5.97 17.04 2.96
C GLY A 76 6.07 16.80 1.47
N ALA A 77 6.51 17.84 0.76
CA ALA A 77 6.89 17.75 -0.63
C ALA A 77 7.58 16.40 -0.81
N ALA A 78 7.08 15.58 -1.74
CA ALA A 78 7.83 14.40 -2.17
C ALA A 78 9.28 14.85 -2.31
N PRO A 79 10.25 14.22 -1.61
CA PRO A 79 11.61 14.71 -1.60
C PRO A 79 12.04 14.85 -3.05
N THR A 80 12.19 16.08 -3.50
CA THR A 80 12.72 16.40 -4.81
C THR A 80 13.97 15.55 -4.94
N ILE A 81 14.15 14.80 -6.03
CA ILE A 81 15.25 13.81 -6.14
C ILE A 81 16.63 14.42 -5.78
N GLU A 82 16.79 15.74 -5.93
CA GLU A 82 17.94 16.53 -5.48
C GLU A 82 18.16 16.60 -3.96
N SER A 83 17.11 16.63 -3.13
CA SER A 83 17.24 16.70 -1.66
C SER A 83 17.95 15.47 -1.09
N THR A 84 17.83 14.32 -1.76
CA THR A 84 18.43 13.06 -1.29
C THR A 84 19.97 13.07 -1.30
N TRP A 85 20.59 14.00 -2.03
CA TRP A 85 22.05 14.13 -2.19
C TRP A 85 22.61 15.44 -1.66
N GLN A 86 21.83 16.19 -0.88
CA GLN A 86 22.36 17.34 -0.15
C GLN A 86 23.18 16.85 1.04
N VAL A 87 24.34 17.48 1.24
CA VAL A 87 25.26 17.19 2.35
C VAL A 87 24.50 17.42 3.65
N ARG A 88 24.41 16.36 4.45
CA ARG A 88 23.73 16.33 5.74
C ARG A 88 24.38 15.26 6.59
N HIS A 89 24.69 15.63 7.82
CA HIS A 89 25.38 14.75 8.75
C HIS A 89 24.39 14.01 9.66
N GLY A 90 23.09 14.32 9.58
CA GLY A 90 22.03 13.68 10.34
C GLY A 90 20.97 13.03 9.45
N TYR A 91 20.31 12.02 10.02
CA TYR A 91 19.11 11.38 9.48
C TYR A 91 17.96 11.54 10.46
N GLU A 92 16.88 12.15 9.98
CA GLU A 92 15.64 12.34 10.73
C GLU A 92 14.52 11.50 10.13
N HIS A 93 13.70 10.92 11.01
CA HIS A 93 12.46 10.25 10.63
C HIS A 93 11.36 10.73 11.56
N ASP A 94 10.22 11.13 10.99
CA ASP A 94 9.07 11.69 11.74
C ASP A 94 9.44 12.85 12.70
N GLY A 95 10.38 13.70 12.28
CA GLY A 95 10.87 14.84 13.07
C GLY A 95 11.73 14.47 14.27
N LYS A 96 12.16 13.19 14.37
CA LYS A 96 13.10 12.70 15.37
C LYS A 96 14.44 12.39 14.71
N MET A 97 15.53 12.96 15.24
CA MET A 97 16.89 12.59 14.86
C MET A 97 17.18 11.15 15.30
N LEU A 98 17.55 10.28 14.35
CA LEU A 98 17.86 8.87 14.61
C LEU A 98 19.36 8.56 14.54
N LEU A 99 20.07 9.32 13.72
CA LEU A 99 21.49 9.12 13.45
C LEU A 99 22.14 10.46 13.16
N GLU A 100 23.34 10.67 13.69
CA GLU A 100 24.26 11.73 13.28
C GLU A 100 25.66 11.16 13.06
N VAL A 101 26.43 11.72 12.14
CA VAL A 101 27.82 11.33 11.89
C VAL A 101 28.75 12.54 12.00
N PHE A 102 29.88 12.33 12.66
CA PHE A 102 30.97 13.28 12.77
C PHE A 102 32.20 12.67 12.10
N PRO A 103 32.43 12.97 10.81
CA PRO A 103 33.68 12.58 10.16
C PRO A 103 34.85 13.40 10.71
N ASP A 104 36.07 12.92 10.45
CA ASP A 104 37.28 13.72 10.66
C ASP A 104 37.19 15.06 9.90
N PRO A 105 37.57 16.20 10.52
CA PRO A 105 37.50 17.52 9.89
C PRO A 105 38.42 17.67 8.67
N THR A 106 39.35 16.73 8.48
CA THR A 106 40.29 16.68 7.35
C THR A 106 39.96 15.55 6.37
N LEU A 107 38.73 15.02 6.39
CA LEU A 107 38.27 13.92 5.55
C LEU A 107 38.59 14.15 4.07
N SER A 108 39.49 13.33 3.54
CA SER A 108 39.93 13.36 2.15
C SER A 108 39.96 11.97 1.53
N ALA A 109 39.93 11.91 0.20
CA ALA A 109 39.92 10.65 -0.53
C ALA A 109 41.23 9.86 -0.35
N GLY A 110 41.12 8.53 -0.38
CA GLY A 110 42.26 7.62 -0.47
C GLY A 110 43.03 7.41 0.84
N LYS A 111 42.45 7.77 1.99
CA LYS A 111 43.02 7.51 3.32
C LYS A 111 41.95 7.00 4.28
N PRO A 112 42.30 6.13 5.25
CA PRO A 112 41.39 5.73 6.30
C PRO A 112 41.17 6.87 7.29
N TYR A 113 39.90 7.14 7.61
CA TYR A 113 39.49 8.12 8.60
C TYR A 113 38.56 7.48 9.64
N GLY A 114 38.56 8.06 10.85
CA GLY A 114 37.59 7.73 11.88
C GLY A 114 36.28 8.49 11.65
N TYR A 115 35.17 7.80 11.88
CA TYR A 115 33.82 8.34 11.84
C TYR A 115 33.15 8.02 13.17
N LEU A 116 32.65 9.05 13.83
CA LEU A 116 31.83 8.89 15.02
C LEU A 116 30.36 8.93 14.62
N PHE A 117 29.66 7.83 14.79
CA PHE A 117 28.22 7.73 14.61
C PHE A 117 27.54 7.87 15.97
N HIS A 118 26.58 8.78 16.05
CA HIS A 118 25.73 9.00 17.20
C HIS A 118 24.34 8.45 16.91
N PHE A 119 23.98 7.36 17.58
CA PHE A 119 22.68 6.72 17.50
C PHE A 119 21.83 7.10 18.71
N THR A 120 20.58 7.53 18.47
CA THR A 120 19.75 8.15 19.53
C THR A 120 18.76 7.18 20.20
N GLU A 121 18.51 6.01 19.63
CA GLU A 121 17.63 5.01 20.24
C GLU A 121 18.32 4.28 21.41
N PRO A 122 17.56 3.74 22.38
CA PRO A 122 18.13 2.93 23.47
C PRO A 122 18.81 1.66 22.94
N PHE A 123 19.80 1.14 23.68
CA PHE A 123 20.62 0.00 23.25
C PHE A 123 19.82 -1.24 22.85
N VAL A 124 18.68 -1.49 23.50
CA VAL A 124 17.77 -2.60 23.18
C VAL A 124 17.29 -2.60 21.73
N ALA A 125 17.32 -1.45 21.05
CA ALA A 125 16.99 -1.35 19.63
C ALA A 125 18.07 -1.95 18.73
N TYR A 126 19.31 -2.09 19.21
CA TYR A 126 20.48 -2.56 18.46
C TYR A 126 21.02 -3.90 18.96
N ASP A 127 20.75 -4.26 20.21
CA ASP A 127 21.29 -5.46 20.85
C ASP A 127 21.01 -6.73 20.04
N GLY A 128 22.08 -7.45 19.72
CA GLY A 128 22.05 -8.69 18.95
C GLY A 128 21.91 -8.52 17.44
N LYS A 129 21.63 -7.31 16.94
CA LYS A 129 21.52 -7.04 15.50
C LYS A 129 22.90 -6.97 14.84
N THR A 130 22.92 -7.23 13.54
CA THR A 130 24.12 -7.11 12.71
C THR A 130 24.09 -5.81 11.94
N MET A 131 25.04 -4.93 12.19
CA MET A 131 25.20 -3.65 11.50
C MET A 131 26.13 -3.77 10.30
N GLU A 132 25.81 -3.09 9.21
CA GLU A 132 26.69 -2.93 8.05
C GLU A 132 26.53 -1.53 7.45
N ILE A 133 27.59 -0.99 6.83
CA ILE A 133 27.57 0.35 6.22
C ILE A 133 28.07 0.28 4.79
N TYR A 134 27.28 0.84 3.88
CA TYR A 134 27.65 1.02 2.48
C TYR A 134 27.82 2.50 2.15
N ALA A 135 28.81 2.84 1.33
CA ALA A 135 28.96 4.17 0.76
C ALA A 135 28.64 4.15 -0.73
N THR A 136 27.81 5.09 -1.21
CA THR A 136 27.48 5.24 -2.63
C THR A 136 27.87 6.63 -3.14
N GLN A 137 28.63 6.71 -4.22
CA GLN A 137 29.06 7.97 -4.81
C GLN A 137 27.96 8.59 -5.69
N LYS A 138 27.74 9.90 -5.59
CA LYS A 138 26.71 10.60 -6.35
C LYS A 138 26.94 10.55 -7.88
N GLU A 139 28.18 10.75 -8.32
CA GLU A 139 28.49 10.94 -9.75
C GLU A 139 28.54 9.64 -10.54
N THR A 140 29.15 8.60 -9.98
CA THR A 140 29.39 7.33 -10.65
C THR A 140 28.34 6.28 -10.29
N GLY A 141 27.68 6.41 -9.13
CA GLY A 141 26.88 5.34 -8.54
C GLY A 141 27.73 4.21 -7.93
N ASP A 142 29.05 4.37 -7.86
CA ASP A 142 29.95 3.38 -7.25
C ASP A 142 29.52 3.11 -5.81
N ARG A 143 29.25 1.85 -5.49
CA ARG A 143 28.88 1.40 -4.13
C ARG A 143 29.99 0.54 -3.56
N ILE A 144 30.44 0.88 -2.36
CA ILE A 144 31.47 0.16 -1.60
C ILE A 144 30.94 -0.24 -0.22
N HIS A 145 31.43 -1.37 0.30
CA HIS A 145 31.10 -1.88 1.63
C HIS A 145 32.18 -1.39 2.59
N VAL A 146 31.88 -0.36 3.38
CA VAL A 146 32.89 0.35 4.19
C VAL A 146 32.99 -0.17 5.62
N LEU A 147 31.87 -0.62 6.19
CA LEU A 147 31.86 -1.39 7.44
C LEU A 147 31.25 -2.75 7.16
N PRO A 148 32.05 -3.84 7.15
CA PRO A 148 31.54 -5.20 7.07
C PRO A 148 30.54 -5.50 8.17
N ALA A 149 29.69 -6.50 7.93
CA ALA A 149 28.71 -6.99 8.90
C ALA A 149 29.34 -7.27 10.28
N GLU A 150 28.92 -6.49 11.28
CA GLU A 150 29.39 -6.55 12.66
C GLU A 150 28.21 -6.72 13.61
N LYS A 151 28.31 -7.69 14.52
CA LYS A 151 27.24 -7.93 15.50
C LYS A 151 27.39 -6.98 16.68
N ILE A 152 26.34 -6.23 16.98
CA ILE A 152 26.29 -5.37 18.15
C ILE A 152 25.89 -6.21 19.37
N THR A 153 26.75 -6.23 20.39
CA THR A 153 26.52 -7.00 21.63
C THR A 153 26.70 -6.18 22.90
N GLU A 154 27.24 -4.98 22.80
CA GLU A 154 27.46 -4.08 23.92
C GLU A 154 27.24 -2.62 23.48
N PRO A 155 26.84 -1.73 24.40
CA PRO A 155 26.76 -0.30 24.12
C PRO A 155 28.17 0.29 23.91
N SER A 156 28.22 1.53 23.43
CA SER A 156 29.47 2.28 23.36
C SER A 156 30.08 2.45 24.76
N VAL A 157 31.41 2.32 24.87
CA VAL A 157 32.12 2.42 26.15
C VAL A 157 31.83 3.77 26.83
N GLY A 158 31.23 3.70 28.02
CA GLY A 158 30.89 4.90 28.80
C GLY A 158 29.51 5.50 28.49
N TYR A 159 28.69 4.83 27.68
CA TYR A 159 27.34 5.25 27.30
C TYR A 159 26.32 4.13 27.51
N ASP A 160 25.05 4.50 27.60
CA ASP A 160 23.93 3.56 27.79
C ASP A 160 23.44 2.96 26.46
N SER A 161 23.94 3.46 25.32
CA SER A 161 23.59 3.02 23.96
C SER A 161 24.76 3.19 22.98
N LEU A 162 24.50 3.14 21.67
CA LEU A 162 25.46 3.39 20.59
C LEU A 162 25.67 4.90 20.34
N GLU A 163 25.63 5.72 21.38
CA GLU A 163 25.77 7.18 21.27
C GLU A 163 27.14 7.61 20.72
N GLN A 164 28.15 6.73 20.81
CA GLN A 164 29.49 6.96 20.28
C GLN A 164 30.03 5.70 19.61
N PHE A 165 29.43 5.29 18.51
CA PHE A 165 29.94 4.19 17.71
C PHE A 165 31.04 4.68 16.76
N VAL A 166 32.26 4.18 16.91
CA VAL A 166 33.39 4.60 16.08
C VAL A 166 33.67 3.53 15.02
N ALA A 167 33.67 3.93 13.75
CA ALA A 167 34.15 3.10 12.65
C ALA A 167 35.34 3.77 11.96
N THR A 168 36.26 2.97 11.44
CA THR A 168 37.38 3.45 10.63
C THR A 168 37.35 2.81 9.25
N PHE A 169 37.26 3.62 8.21
CA PHE A 169 37.27 3.15 6.82
C PHE A 169 37.78 4.21 5.86
N GLU A 170 38.09 3.78 4.63
CA GLU A 170 38.57 4.63 3.55
C GLU A 170 37.47 4.88 2.52
N ILE A 171 37.38 6.13 2.03
CA ILE A 171 36.62 6.47 0.83
C ILE A 171 37.62 6.77 -0.31
N PRO A 172 37.58 6.05 -1.44
CA PRO A 172 38.68 6.06 -2.41
C PRO A 172 38.70 7.29 -3.34
N LYS A 173 37.56 7.96 -3.53
CA LYS A 173 37.42 9.10 -4.45
C LYS A 173 36.77 10.29 -3.76
N SER A 174 37.12 11.49 -4.18
CA SER A 174 36.51 12.72 -3.70
C SER A 174 35.07 12.87 -4.20
N GLY A 175 34.35 13.84 -3.61
CA GLY A 175 33.00 14.22 -4.00
C GLY A 175 31.94 13.86 -2.96
N ILE A 176 30.68 13.84 -3.40
CA ILE A 176 29.53 13.59 -2.52
C ILE A 176 29.28 12.09 -2.40
N TRP A 177 29.23 11.61 -1.16
CA TRP A 177 29.01 10.21 -0.80
C TRP A 177 27.82 10.08 0.15
N LYS A 178 26.96 9.10 -0.13
CA LYS A 178 25.88 8.71 0.77
C LYS A 178 26.27 7.46 1.53
N LEU A 179 26.32 7.55 2.86
CA LEU A 179 26.52 6.41 3.74
C LEU A 179 25.15 5.86 4.15
N MET A 180 24.90 4.59 3.87
CA MET A 180 23.67 3.90 4.20
C MET A 180 23.95 2.86 5.28
N ILE A 181 23.28 2.99 6.41
CA ILE A 181 23.45 2.13 7.58
C ILE A 181 22.30 1.13 7.56
N TYR A 182 22.63 -0.14 7.80
CA TYR A 182 21.67 -1.23 7.88
C TYR A 182 21.83 -2.00 9.19
N PHE A 183 20.73 -2.45 9.75
CA PHE A 183 20.70 -3.46 10.80
C PHE A 183 19.93 -4.68 10.30
N ASP A 184 20.52 -5.87 10.40
CA ASP A 184 19.95 -7.13 9.91
C ASP A 184 19.48 -7.06 8.44
N LYS A 185 20.23 -6.31 7.61
CA LYS A 185 19.95 -6.01 6.20
C LYS A 185 18.73 -5.11 5.96
N GLU A 186 18.11 -4.60 7.01
CA GLU A 186 17.05 -3.60 6.94
C GLU A 186 17.65 -2.20 7.00
N PHE A 187 17.17 -1.30 6.14
CA PHE A 187 17.66 0.08 6.09
C PHE A 187 17.28 0.81 7.37
N TYR A 188 18.29 1.41 8.02
CA TYR A 188 18.10 2.19 9.24
C TYR A 188 18.05 3.69 8.94
N GLY A 189 19.04 4.19 8.21
CA GLY A 189 19.17 5.60 7.89
C GLY A 189 20.33 5.89 6.96
N ASP A 190 20.36 7.10 6.41
CA ASP A 190 21.44 7.56 5.55
C ASP A 190 21.91 8.98 5.87
N VAL A 191 23.21 9.19 5.71
CA VAL A 191 23.86 10.50 5.82
C VAL A 191 24.61 10.78 4.53
N VAL A 192 24.81 12.05 4.20
CA VAL A 192 25.50 12.45 2.98
C VAL A 192 26.64 13.38 3.32
N LEU A 193 27.84 12.95 2.97
CA LEU A 193 29.09 13.64 3.27
C LEU A 193 29.73 14.15 1.99
N PHE A 194 30.52 15.20 2.14
CA PHE A 194 31.47 15.62 1.12
C PHE A 194 32.88 15.14 1.52
N VAL A 195 33.59 14.54 0.58
CA VAL A 195 34.96 14.04 0.76
C VAL A 195 35.89 14.87 -0.11
N ASP A 196 36.88 15.50 0.51
CA ASP A 196 37.83 16.35 -0.20
C ASP A 196 38.76 15.54 -1.11
N GLU A 197 39.38 16.22 -2.07
CA GLU A 197 40.48 15.64 -2.85
C GLU A 197 41.64 15.25 -1.93
N ALA A 198 42.31 14.15 -2.29
CA ALA A 198 43.54 13.76 -1.61
C ALA A 198 44.56 14.89 -1.75
N SER A 199 45.01 15.45 -0.63
CA SER A 199 46.14 16.39 -0.63
C SER A 199 47.34 15.69 -1.25
N LYS A 200 47.84 16.24 -2.36
CA LYS A 200 49.11 15.83 -2.98
C LYS A 200 50.21 16.07 -1.95
N GLN A 201 50.70 14.99 -1.32
CA GLN A 201 51.91 15.03 -0.51
C GLN A 201 53.15 15.06 -1.40
#